data_AF-A0A2V9L971-F1
#
_entry.id   AF-A0A2V9L971-F1
#
_cell.length_a   1.000
_cell.length_b   1.000
_cell.length_c   1.000
_cell.angle_alpha   90.00
_cell.angle_beta   90.00
_cell.angle_gamma   90.00
#
_symmetry.space_group_name_H-M   'P 1'
#
loop_
_entity.id
_entity.type
_entity.pdbx_description
1 polymer ?
#
loop_
_entity_poly.entity_id
_entity_poly.type
_entity_poly.pdbx_seq_one_letter_code
_entity_poly.pdbx_strand_id
1 'polypeptide(L)'
;MTSHIAKKLEEEIQALERELTFELPKELQRARAMGDLSENAEFHMAKQRQDYVGARLAQLKKRLADLSLINMSNIPKDRVAFGSKVVLYDLDRGTEVEYKLVTTEEADLSKGLISTSSP
;
A
#
# COMPACT_ATOMS: atom_id res chain seq x y z
N MET A 1 1.89 -6.76 -10.66
CA MET A 1 1.23 -5.63 -9.96
C MET A 1 1.43 -5.67 -8.45
N THR A 2 1.14 -6.79 -7.77
CA THR A 2 1.35 -6.96 -6.32
C THR A 2 2.83 -6.99 -5.89
N SER A 3 3.76 -7.49 -6.72
CA SER A 3 5.20 -7.44 -6.44
C SER A 3 5.73 -6.01 -6.26
N HIS A 4 5.21 -5.06 -7.03
CA HIS A 4 5.55 -3.64 -6.90
C HIS A 4 5.01 -3.01 -5.63
N ILE A 5 3.79 -3.41 -5.23
CA ILE A 5 3.15 -2.92 -3.99
C ILE A 5 3.87 -3.48 -2.78
N ALA A 6 4.20 -4.77 -2.77
CA ALA A 6 4.97 -5.40 -1.69
C ALA A 6 6.35 -4.76 -1.54
N LYS A 7 7.07 -4.54 -2.65
CA LYS A 7 8.38 -3.87 -2.64
C LYS A 7 8.30 -2.45 -2.08
N LYS A 8 7.30 -1.66 -2.49
CA LYS A 8 7.08 -0.31 -1.92
C LYS A 8 6.80 -0.34 -0.41
N LEU A 9 6.01 -1.31 0.05
CA LEU A 9 5.73 -1.49 1.47
C LEU A 9 7.00 -1.87 2.24
N GLU A 10 7.85 -2.75 1.68
CA GLU A 10 9.14 -3.12 2.27
C GLU A 10 10.10 -1.94 2.37
N GLU A 11 10.19 -1.12 1.31
CA GLU A 11 11.00 0.11 1.30
C GLU A 11 10.53 1.12 2.37
N GLU A 12 9.20 1.34 2.49
CA GLU A 12 8.62 2.22 3.52
C GLU A 12 8.88 1.66 4.94
N ILE A 13 8.75 0.34 5.13
CA ILE A 13 9.05 -0.34 6.40
C ILE A 13 10.51 -0.16 6.78
N GLN A 14 11.45 -0.38 5.86
CA GLN A 14 12.89 -0.22 6.14
C GLN A 14 13.25 1.23 6.51
N ALA A 15 12.67 2.21 5.82
CA ALA A 15 12.88 3.61 6.13
C ALA A 15 12.40 3.95 7.55
N LEU A 16 11.18 3.53 7.90
CA LEU A 16 10.59 3.78 9.22
C LEU A 16 11.30 2.99 10.33
N GLU A 17 11.76 1.76 10.07
CA GLU A 17 12.60 1.00 11.02
C GLU A 17 13.91 1.71 11.32
N ARG A 18 14.55 2.25 10.29
CA ARG A 18 15.79 3.01 10.44
C ARG A 18 15.56 4.28 11.25
N GLU A 19 14.52 5.04 10.92
CA GLU A 19 14.12 6.24 11.66
C GLU A 19 13.89 5.91 13.15
N LEU A 20 13.10 4.86 13.42
CA LEU A 20 12.73 4.44 14.77
C LEU A 20 13.91 3.93 15.60
N THR A 21 14.86 3.22 14.97
CA THR A 21 15.95 2.53 15.68
C THR A 21 17.20 3.41 15.84
N PHE A 22 17.43 4.35 14.92
CA PHE A 22 18.67 5.13 14.91
C PHE A 22 18.46 6.63 15.08
N GLU A 23 17.44 7.22 14.45
CA GLU A 23 17.30 8.68 14.39
C GLU A 23 16.58 9.21 15.64
N LEU A 24 15.39 8.67 15.93
CA LEU A 24 14.59 9.10 17.08
C LEU A 24 15.28 8.86 18.44
N PRO A 25 15.99 7.73 18.67
CA PRO A 25 16.75 7.56 19.92
C PRO A 25 17.87 8.58 20.08
N LYS A 26 18.54 8.97 18.99
CA LYS A 26 19.58 10.02 19.02
C LYS A 26 19.01 11.40 19.30
N GLU A 27 17.83 11.71 18.77
CA GLU A 27 17.12 12.96 19.05
C GLU A 27 16.64 13.01 20.50
N LEU A 28 16.02 11.93 21.00
CA LEU A 28 15.60 11.81 22.40
C LEU A 28 16.79 11.93 23.36
N GLN A 29 17.95 11.35 23.01
CA GLN A 29 19.16 11.47 23.82
C GLN A 29 19.70 12.91 23.84
N ARG A 30 19.69 13.60 22.69
CA ARG A 30 20.08 15.02 22.61
C ARG A 30 19.14 15.91 23.42
N ALA A 31 17.84 15.72 23.28
CA ALA A 31 16.84 16.48 24.03
C ALA A 31 16.95 16.23 25.55
N ARG A 32 17.29 15.00 25.97
CA ARG A 32 17.57 14.67 27.39
C ARG A 32 18.80 15.36 27.95
N ALA A 33 19.82 15.63 27.14
CA ALA A 33 21.02 16.32 27.58
C ALA A 33 20.78 17.81 27.87
N MET A 34 19.67 18.39 27.38
CA MET A 34 19.30 19.79 27.60
C MET A 34 18.64 20.05 28.97
N GLY A 35 18.50 19.02 29.82
CA GLY A 35 18.17 19.17 31.24
C GLY A 35 16.68 19.19 31.54
N ASP A 36 15.98 20.29 31.22
CA ASP A 36 14.57 20.41 31.56
C ASP A 36 13.67 19.72 30.54
N LEU A 37 13.28 18.48 30.84
CA LEU A 37 12.44 17.65 29.99
C LEU A 37 10.97 18.08 29.98
N SER A 38 10.52 18.84 30.98
CA SER A 38 9.10 19.18 31.15
C SER A 38 8.64 20.31 30.23
N GLU A 39 9.55 21.20 29.84
CA GLU A 39 9.31 22.26 28.86
C GLU A 39 9.97 22.00 27.50
N ASN A 40 10.74 20.91 27.37
CA ASN A 40 11.46 20.60 26.14
C ASN A 40 10.49 20.09 25.05
N ALA A 41 10.07 21.01 24.20
CA ALA A 41 9.23 20.72 23.03
C ALA A 41 9.86 19.67 22.09
N GLU A 42 11.18 19.67 21.91
CA GLU A 42 11.87 18.69 21.07
C GLU A 42 11.76 17.27 21.65
N PHE A 43 11.84 17.12 22.98
CA PHE A 43 11.65 15.83 23.63
C PHE A 43 10.22 15.30 23.42
N HIS A 44 9.22 16.14 23.62
CA HIS A 44 7.82 15.78 23.43
C HIS A 44 7.52 15.42 21.97
N MET A 45 8.04 16.19 21.01
CA MET A 45 7.87 15.94 19.59
C MET A 45 8.56 14.65 19.15
N ALA A 46 9.81 14.42 19.57
CA ALA A 46 10.53 13.19 19.26
C ALA A 46 9.84 11.95 19.85
N LYS A 47 9.26 12.05 21.06
CA LYS A 47 8.50 10.97 21.68
C LYS A 47 7.18 10.69 20.94
N GLN A 48 6.42 11.73 20.58
CA GLN A 48 5.21 11.57 19.78
C GLN A 48 5.51 10.96 18.41
N ARG A 49 6.62 11.38 17.77
CA ARG A 49 7.08 10.82 16.51
C ARG A 49 7.45 9.34 16.65
N GLN A 50 8.10 8.96 17.75
CA GLN A 50 8.42 7.57 18.06
C GLN A 50 7.16 6.70 18.15
N ASP A 51 6.14 7.16 18.87
CA ASP A 51 4.87 6.45 19.01
C ASP A 51 4.15 6.33 17.65
N TYR A 52 4.10 7.43 16.89
CA TYR A 52 3.48 7.45 15.56
C TYR A 52 4.18 6.51 14.57
N VAL A 53 5.51 6.57 14.48
CA VAL A 53 6.31 5.72 13.60
C VAL A 53 6.14 4.25 13.99
N GLY A 54 6.15 3.94 15.29
CA GLY A 54 5.91 2.58 15.79
C GLY A 54 4.53 2.04 15.40
N ALA A 55 3.47 2.83 15.57
CA ALA A 55 2.11 2.45 15.17
C ALA A 55 1.99 2.25 13.65
N ARG A 56 2.58 3.16 12.86
CA ARG A 56 2.60 3.08 11.40
C ARG A 56 3.35 1.83 10.93
N LEU A 57 4.50 1.52 11.54
CA LEU A 57 5.30 0.35 11.22
C LEU A 57 4.50 -0.94 11.45
N ALA A 58 3.82 -1.05 12.59
CA ALA A 58 2.98 -2.20 12.90
C ALA A 58 1.85 -2.39 11.87
N GLN A 59 1.20 -1.28 11.46
CA GLN A 59 0.17 -1.31 10.43
C GLN A 59 0.70 -1.79 9.08
N LEU A 60 1.87 -1.29 8.64
CA LEU A 60 2.48 -1.68 7.36
C LEU A 60 2.92 -3.15 7.36
N LYS A 61 3.52 -3.62 8.46
CA LYS A 61 3.91 -5.04 8.62
C LYS A 61 2.70 -5.96 8.56
N LYS A 62 1.59 -5.60 9.22
CA LYS A 62 0.34 -6.36 9.13
C LYS A 62 -0.15 -6.42 7.68
N ARG A 63 -0.19 -5.29 6.99
CA ARG A 63 -0.63 -5.23 5.59
C ARG A 63 0.26 -6.07 4.66
N LEU A 64 1.57 -6.07 4.87
CA LEU A 64 2.50 -6.91 4.11
C LEU A 64 2.27 -8.40 4.37
N ALA A 65 2.04 -8.78 5.64
CA ALA A 65 1.68 -10.14 6.01
C ALA A 65 0.37 -10.59 5.34
N ASP A 66 -0.66 -9.75 5.39
CA ASP A 66 -1.95 -10.03 4.74
C ASP A 66 -1.79 -10.23 3.22
N LEU A 67 -0.97 -9.41 2.56
CA LEU A 67 -0.65 -9.57 1.13
C LEU A 67 0.13 -10.86 0.84
N SER A 68 1.03 -11.27 1.73
CA SER A 68 1.83 -12.49 1.56
C SER A 68 1.02 -13.79 1.69
N LEU A 69 -0.09 -13.74 2.43
CA LEU A 69 -1.03 -14.86 2.58
C LEU A 69 -1.88 -15.08 1.32
N ILE A 70 -1.93 -14.11 0.40
CA ILE A 70 -2.64 -14.25 -0.86
C ILE A 70 -1.85 -15.19 -1.77
N ASN A 71 -2.30 -16.44 -1.88
CA ASN A 71 -1.78 -17.41 -2.83
C ASN A 71 -2.16 -17.00 -4.26
N MET A 72 -1.25 -16.25 -4.91
CA MET A 72 -1.45 -15.80 -6.29
C MET A 72 -1.56 -16.96 -7.29
N SER A 73 -1.03 -18.14 -6.96
CA SER A 73 -1.16 -19.37 -7.74
C SER A 73 -2.60 -19.88 -7.82
N ASN A 74 -3.43 -19.54 -6.82
CA ASN A 74 -4.84 -19.92 -6.77
C ASN A 74 -5.74 -18.93 -7.49
N ILE A 75 -5.20 -17.79 -7.97
CA ILE A 75 -5.95 -16.87 -8.82
C ILE A 75 -5.97 -17.49 -10.22
N PRO A 76 -7.14 -17.92 -10.72
CA PRO A 76 -7.25 -18.50 -12.06
C PRO A 76 -6.75 -17.47 -13.08
N LYS A 77 -5.80 -17.85 -13.94
CA LYS A 77 -5.24 -16.99 -14.99
C LYS A 77 -5.92 -17.18 -16.35
N ASP A 78 -6.65 -18.27 -16.47
CA ASP A 78 -7.43 -18.70 -17.62
C ASP A 78 -8.90 -18.29 -17.52
N ARG A 79 -9.30 -17.67 -16.40
CA ARG A 79 -10.66 -17.19 -16.17
C ARG A 79 -10.65 -15.72 -15.85
N VAL A 80 -11.58 -15.01 -16.47
CA VAL A 80 -11.89 -13.61 -16.17
C VAL A 80 -13.06 -13.59 -15.19
N ALA A 81 -12.95 -12.81 -14.11
CA ALA A 81 -13.99 -12.70 -13.09
C ALA A 81 -14.19 -11.24 -12.67
N PHE A 82 -15.11 -11.01 -11.74
CA PHE A 82 -15.31 -9.69 -11.15
C PHE A 82 -13.98 -9.10 -10.62
N GLY A 83 -13.70 -7.85 -10.98
CA GLY A 83 -12.47 -7.15 -10.64
C GLY A 83 -11.29 -7.38 -11.60
N SER A 84 -11.40 -8.33 -12.54
CA SER A 84 -10.38 -8.55 -13.56
C SER A 84 -10.27 -7.35 -14.52
N LYS A 85 -9.04 -7.01 -14.89
CA LYS A 85 -8.74 -6.15 -16.03
C LYS A 85 -8.40 -7.03 -17.23
N VAL A 86 -9.01 -6.73 -18.38
CA VAL A 86 -8.87 -7.48 -19.61
C VAL A 86 -8.46 -6.52 -20.72
N VAL A 87 -7.46 -6.91 -21.51
CA VAL A 87 -7.09 -6.19 -22.72
C VAL A 87 -7.58 -7.00 -23.91
N LEU A 88 -8.43 -6.38 -24.73
CA LEU A 88 -8.94 -6.95 -25.97
C LEU A 88 -8.24 -6.27 -27.14
N TYR A 89 -7.79 -7.05 -28.10
CA TYR A 89 -7.25 -6.54 -29.36
C TYR A 89 -8.37 -6.55 -30.42
N ASP A 90 -8.76 -5.37 -30.89
CA ASP A 90 -9.72 -5.21 -31.97
C ASP A 90 -9.02 -5.47 -33.31
N LEU A 91 -9.38 -6.57 -33.96
CA LEU A 91 -8.78 -6.99 -35.23
C LEU A 91 -9.16 -6.08 -36.41
N ASP A 92 -10.32 -5.42 -36.35
CA ASP A 92 -10.81 -4.55 -37.42
C ASP A 92 -10.18 -3.17 -37.34
N ARG A 93 -9.97 -2.67 -36.12
CA ARG A 93 -9.39 -1.35 -35.86
C ARG A 93 -7.88 -1.37 -35.62
N GLY A 94 -7.30 -2.55 -35.37
CA GLY A 94 -5.89 -2.71 -35.04
C GLY A 94 -5.49 -2.03 -33.73
N THR A 95 -6.43 -1.95 -32.78
CA THR A 95 -6.24 -1.21 -31.51
C THR A 95 -6.50 -2.10 -30.30
N GLU A 96 -5.75 -1.88 -29.23
CA GLU A 96 -6.02 -2.48 -27.93
C GLU A 96 -7.04 -1.65 -27.14
N VAL A 97 -8.00 -2.33 -26.50
CA VAL A 97 -8.99 -1.72 -25.63
C VAL A 97 -8.96 -2.44 -24.28
N GLU A 98 -8.78 -1.67 -23.21
CA GLU A 98 -8.81 -2.19 -21.83
C GLU A 98 -10.22 -2.08 -21.25
N TYR A 99 -10.69 -3.17 -20.64
CA TYR A 99 -11.92 -3.22 -19.86
C TYR A 99 -11.67 -3.74 -18.46
N LYS A 100 -12.48 -3.29 -17.51
CA LYS A 100 -12.52 -3.81 -16.14
C LYS A 100 -13.90 -4.38 -15.86
N LEU A 101 -13.94 -5.63 -15.41
CA LEU A 101 -15.18 -6.26 -14.99
C LEU A 101 -15.62 -5.77 -13.62
N VAL A 102 -16.81 -5.22 -13.53
CA VAL A 102 -17.41 -4.62 -12.33
C VAL A 102 -18.83 -5.16 -12.12
N THR A 103 -19.53 -4.68 -11.09
CA THR A 103 -20.94 -5.00 -10.86
C THR A 103 -21.82 -4.16 -11.79
N THR A 104 -23.10 -4.53 -11.91
CA THR A 104 -24.06 -3.79 -12.72
C THR A 104 -24.25 -2.34 -12.26
N GLU A 105 -24.13 -2.08 -10.96
CA GLU A 105 -24.29 -0.73 -10.38
C GLU A 105 -23.11 0.20 -10.72
N GLU A 106 -21.92 -0.37 -10.97
CA GLU A 106 -20.69 0.38 -11.27
C GLU A 106 -20.38 0.44 -12.76
N ALA A 107 -21.22 -0.17 -13.61
CA ALA A 107 -20.97 -0.29 -15.04
C ALA A 107 -21.03 1.08 -15.74
N ASP A 108 -19.98 1.39 -16.50
CA ASP A 108 -19.82 2.64 -17.24
C ASP A 108 -18.90 2.38 -18.44
N LEU A 109 -19.52 2.17 -19.60
CA LEU A 109 -18.81 1.90 -20.85
C LEU A 109 -17.84 3.00 -21.25
N SER A 110 -18.16 4.26 -20.93
CA SER A 110 -17.29 5.40 -21.26
C SER A 110 -15.96 5.36 -20.52
N LYS A 111 -15.92 4.65 -19.38
CA LYS A 111 -14.74 4.46 -18.53
C LYS A 111 -14.15 3.05 -18.68
N GLY A 112 -14.62 2.26 -19.64
CA GLY A 112 -14.19 0.86 -19.82
C GLY A 112 -14.62 -0.06 -18.68
N LEU A 113 -15.67 0.29 -17.92
CA LEU A 113 -16.23 -0.54 -16.85
C LEU A 113 -17.40 -1.36 -17.40
N ILE A 114 -17.22 -2.68 -17.50
CA ILE A 114 -18.22 -3.61 -18.04
C ILE A 114 -18.77 -4.47 -16.90
N SER A 115 -20.09 -4.65 -16.83
CA SER A 115 -20.68 -5.54 -15.83
C SER A 115 -20.39 -7.01 -16.15
N THR A 116 -20.17 -7.83 -15.13
CA THR A 116 -20.13 -9.30 -15.30
C THR A 116 -21.45 -9.92 -15.78
N SER A 117 -22.55 -9.17 -15.75
CA SER A 117 -23.85 -9.59 -16.28
C SER A 117 -24.14 -9.07 -17.70
N SER A 118 -23.21 -8.31 -18.29
CA SER A 118 -23.34 -7.87 -19.68
C SER A 118 -23.09 -9.05 -20.64
N PRO A 119 -23.90 -9.18 -21.72
CA PRO A 119 -23.76 -10.26 -22.70
C PRO A 119 -22.48 -10.18 -23.54
#